data_AF-A0A2N5KT02-F1
#
_entry.id   AF-A0A2N5KT02-F1
#
_cell.length_a   1.000
_cell.length_b   1.000
_cell.length_c   1.000
_cell.angle_alpha   90.00
_cell.angle_beta   90.00
_cell.angle_gamma   90.00
#
_symmetry.space_group_name_H-M   'P 1'
#
loop_
_entity.id
_entity.type
_entity.pdbx_description
1 polymer ?
#
loop_
_entity_poly.entity_id
_entity_poly.type
_entity_poly.pdbx_seq_one_letter_code
_entity_poly.pdbx_strand_id
1 'polypeptide(L)'
;MAVETTIPKSTRLSRGIALYRERGAEIEPLELDTYSVPSCVGGGTYTVFLDLGCCTCPDHRRAKEAGELCKHRVAVEVMIAKRRAARRRRAS
;
A
#
# COMPACT_ATOMS: atom_id res chain seq x y z
N MET A 1 32.48 17.40 -16.14
CA MET A 1 32.17 16.47 -15.03
C MET A 1 30.67 16.26 -15.05
N ALA A 2 30.20 15.11 -15.52
CA ALA A 2 28.77 14.79 -15.53
C ALA A 2 28.34 14.40 -14.11
N VAL A 3 27.43 15.17 -13.51
CA VAL A 3 26.76 14.76 -12.27
C VAL A 3 25.80 13.65 -12.67
N GLU A 4 26.20 12.42 -12.39
CA GLU A 4 25.35 11.25 -12.55
C GLU A 4 24.26 11.34 -11.48
N THR A 5 23.16 11.99 -11.82
CA THR A 5 22.00 12.12 -10.93
C THR A 5 21.33 10.75 -10.82
N THR A 6 21.87 9.88 -9.95
CA THR A 6 21.25 8.59 -9.65
C THR A 6 19.94 8.88 -8.94
N ILE A 7 18.82 8.84 -9.67
CA ILE A 7 17.48 8.92 -9.09
C ILE A 7 17.39 7.75 -8.10
N PRO A 8 17.25 8.01 -6.78
CA PRO A 8 17.19 6.93 -5.81
C PRO A 8 16.00 6.04 -6.14
N LYS A 9 16.25 4.72 -6.26
CA LYS A 9 15.18 3.75 -6.50
C LYS A 9 14.18 3.87 -5.36
N SER A 10 12.93 4.20 -5.71
CA SER A 10 11.85 4.30 -4.72
C SER A 10 11.66 2.97 -3.99
N THR A 11 11.52 3.01 -2.67
CA THR A 11 11.31 1.81 -1.83
C THR A 11 9.85 1.35 -1.95
N ARG A 12 9.57 0.09 -1.57
CA ARG A 12 8.17 -0.40 -1.53
C ARG A 12 7.32 0.41 -0.58
N LEU A 13 7.90 0.85 0.54
CA LEU A 13 7.27 1.75 1.50
C LEU A 13 6.89 3.08 0.85
N SER A 14 7.83 3.78 0.21
CA SER A 14 7.55 5.09 -0.39
C SER A 14 6.51 4.98 -1.52
N ARG A 15 6.57 3.90 -2.31
CA ARG A 15 5.60 3.61 -3.36
C ARG A 15 4.20 3.31 -2.80
N GLY A 16 4.10 2.63 -1.67
CA GLY A 16 2.82 2.36 -1.01
C GLY A 16 2.18 3.62 -0.41
N ILE A 17 3.00 4.50 0.18
CA ILE A 17 2.54 5.82 0.64
C ILE A 17 2.04 6.66 -0.54
N ALA A 18 2.78 6.66 -1.65
CA ALA A 18 2.37 7.37 -2.87
C ALA A 18 1.04 6.81 -3.42
N LEU A 19 0.91 5.49 -3.52
CA LEU A 19 -0.33 4.85 -3.96
C LEU A 19 -1.54 5.25 -3.10
N TYR A 20 -1.39 5.28 -1.78
CA TYR A 20 -2.46 5.76 -0.90
C TYR A 20 -2.78 7.24 -1.11
N ARG A 21 -1.78 8.09 -1.32
CA ARG A 21 -2.03 9.53 -1.57
C ARG A 21 -2.78 9.77 -2.88
N GLU A 22 -2.41 9.04 -3.92
CA GLU A 22 -2.96 9.21 -5.26
C GLU A 22 -4.34 8.54 -5.41
N ARG A 23 -4.48 7.31 -4.90
CA ARG A 23 -5.64 6.44 -5.16
C ARG A 23 -6.26 5.85 -3.89
N GLY A 24 -5.93 6.37 -2.72
CA GLY A 24 -6.41 5.84 -1.44
C GLY A 24 -7.93 5.93 -1.25
N ALA A 25 -8.60 6.81 -2.00
CA ALA A 25 -10.07 6.89 -2.03
C ALA A 25 -10.72 5.69 -2.75
N GLU A 26 -9.99 5.02 -3.63
CA GLU A 26 -10.45 3.83 -4.36
C GLU A 26 -10.14 2.52 -3.61
N ILE A 27 -9.54 2.60 -2.41
CA ILE A 27 -9.31 1.42 -1.57
C ILE A 27 -10.62 1.07 -0.86
N GLU A 28 -11.19 -0.05 -1.26
CA GLU A 28 -12.49 -0.51 -0.75
C GLU A 28 -12.30 -1.66 0.25
N PRO A 29 -12.90 -1.57 1.45
CA PRO A 29 -13.03 -2.74 2.30
C PRO A 29 -13.95 -3.75 1.63
N LEU A 30 -13.54 -5.01 1.64
CA LEU A 30 -14.39 -6.14 1.30
C LEU A 30 -14.91 -6.74 2.63
N GLU A 31 -14.82 -8.04 2.81
CA GLU A 31 -15.16 -8.73 4.07
C GLU A 31 -13.90 -9.13 4.85
N LEU A 32 -14.04 -9.44 6.15
CA LEU A 32 -13.01 -10.12 6.96
C LEU A 32 -11.58 -9.55 6.81
N ASP A 33 -11.38 -8.26 7.10
CA ASP A 33 -10.07 -7.59 7.00
C ASP A 33 -9.39 -7.71 5.62
N THR A 34 -10.22 -7.87 4.58
CA THR A 34 -9.80 -7.90 3.18
C THR A 34 -10.08 -6.57 2.51
N TYR A 35 -9.18 -6.16 1.62
CA TYR A 35 -9.26 -4.88 0.92
C TYR A 35 -8.98 -5.05 -0.57
N SER A 36 -9.82 -4.43 -1.40
CA SER A 36 -9.52 -4.20 -2.81
C SER A 36 -8.66 -2.95 -2.94
N VAL A 37 -7.51 -3.09 -3.60
CA VAL A 37 -6.53 -2.01 -3.74
C VAL A 37 -6.23 -1.81 -5.23
N PRO A 38 -6.32 -0.59 -5.75
CA PRO A 38 -5.99 -0.32 -7.15
C PRO A 38 -4.51 -0.60 -7.45
N SER A 39 -4.24 -1.04 -8.67
CA SER A 39 -2.90 -1.06 -9.23
C SER A 39 -2.33 0.36 -9.32
N CYS A 40 -1.02 0.54 -9.22
CA CYS A 40 -0.41 1.84 -9.52
C CYS A 40 -0.25 2.09 -11.04
N VAL A 41 -0.41 1.06 -11.88
CA VAL A 41 -0.35 1.16 -13.35
C VAL A 41 -1.56 0.45 -13.94
N GLY A 42 -2.37 1.16 -14.71
CA GLY A 42 -3.57 0.62 -15.37
C GLY A 42 -4.79 0.45 -14.46
N GLY A 43 -5.79 -0.28 -14.96
CA GLY A 43 -7.12 -0.44 -14.35
C GLY A 43 -7.33 -1.68 -13.47
N GLY A 44 -6.29 -2.47 -13.18
CA GLY A 44 -6.42 -3.66 -12.35
C GLY A 44 -6.52 -3.35 -10.85
N THR A 45 -7.09 -4.27 -10.08
CA THR A 45 -7.08 -4.24 -8.61
C THR A 45 -6.40 -5.49 -8.05
N TYR A 46 -5.92 -5.38 -6.82
CA TYR A 46 -5.32 -6.48 -6.06
C TYR A 46 -6.01 -6.60 -4.71
N THR A 47 -6.12 -7.83 -4.23
CA THR A 47 -6.72 -8.12 -2.94
C THR A 47 -5.63 -8.21 -1.89
N VAL A 48 -5.81 -7.50 -0.78
CA VAL A 48 -4.96 -7.57 0.41
C VAL A 48 -5.75 -8.27 1.51
N PHE A 49 -5.20 -9.37 2.02
CA PHE A 49 -5.72 -10.11 3.18
C PHE A 49 -4.84 -9.77 4.38
N LEU A 50 -5.29 -8.88 5.27
CA LEU A 50 -4.43 -8.38 6.36
C LEU A 50 -4.17 -9.42 7.42
N ASP A 51 -5.19 -10.17 7.80
CA ASP A 51 -5.15 -11.29 8.74
C ASP A 51 -4.12 -12.36 8.31
N LEU A 52 -4.10 -12.69 7.01
CA LEU A 52 -3.16 -13.64 6.41
C LEU A 52 -1.81 -13.01 6.05
N GLY A 53 -1.68 -11.69 6.19
CA GLY A 53 -0.50 -10.94 5.74
C GLY A 53 -0.18 -11.11 4.26
N CYS A 54 -1.19 -11.31 3.41
CA CYS A 54 -1.05 -11.69 2.02
C CYS A 54 -1.53 -10.59 1.07
N CYS A 55 -1.02 -10.60 -0.16
CA CYS A 55 -1.55 -9.79 -1.24
C CYS A 55 -1.47 -10.55 -2.57
N THR A 56 -2.50 -10.44 -3.40
CA THR A 56 -2.55 -11.11 -4.72
C THR A 56 -1.64 -10.47 -5.77
N CYS A 57 -0.96 -9.37 -5.44
CA CYS A 57 -0.07 -8.71 -6.39
C CYS A 57 1.21 -9.53 -6.67
N PRO A 58 1.75 -9.50 -7.89
CA PRO A 58 2.97 -10.24 -8.24
C PRO A 58 4.21 -9.88 -7.40
N ASP A 59 4.31 -8.65 -6.91
CA ASP A 59 5.43 -8.19 -6.08
C ASP A 59 5.37 -8.71 -4.63
N HIS A 60 4.25 -9.32 -4.21
CA HIS A 60 4.09 -9.78 -2.83
C HIS A 60 5.17 -10.79 -2.42
N ARG A 61 5.42 -11.81 -3.26
CA ARG A 61 6.41 -12.85 -2.97
C ARG A 61 7.80 -12.26 -2.77
N ARG A 62 8.24 -11.42 -3.72
CA ARG A 62 9.55 -10.77 -3.68
C ARG A 62 9.70 -9.82 -2.50
N ALA A 63 8.65 -9.07 -2.15
CA ALA A 63 8.66 -8.23 -0.97
C ALA A 63 8.82 -9.07 0.31
N LYS A 64 8.06 -10.17 0.42
CA LYS A 64 8.09 -11.07 1.57
C LYS A 64 9.47 -11.72 1.75
N GLU A 65 10.09 -12.19 0.67
CA GLU A 65 11.46 -12.76 0.68
C GLU A 65 12.51 -11.74 1.17
N ALA A 66 12.30 -10.45 0.87
CA ALA A 66 13.15 -9.36 1.36
C ALA A 66 12.79 -8.89 2.79
N GLY A 67 11.81 -9.50 3.46
CA GLY A 67 11.31 -9.05 4.76
C GLY A 67 10.51 -7.74 4.71
N GLU A 68 10.05 -7.34 3.53
CA GLU A 68 9.31 -6.10 3.29
C GLU A 68 7.82 -6.35 3.00
N LEU A 69 7.02 -5.28 3.06
CA LEU A 69 5.65 -5.27 2.57
C LEU A 69 5.61 -4.83 1.10
N CYS A 70 4.73 -5.44 0.31
CA CYS A 70 4.42 -4.88 -1.01
C CYS A 70 3.69 -3.53 -0.86
N LYS A 71 3.79 -2.69 -1.89
CA LYS A 71 3.18 -1.35 -1.88
C LYS A 71 1.67 -1.34 -1.56
N HIS A 72 0.93 -2.39 -1.95
CA HIS A 72 -0.52 -2.48 -1.69
C HIS A 72 -0.82 -2.72 -0.21
N ARG A 73 -0.06 -3.61 0.46
CA ARG A 73 -0.17 -3.78 1.90
C ARG A 73 0.16 -2.48 2.64
N VAL A 74 1.24 -1.82 2.25
CA VAL A 74 1.59 -0.50 2.81
C VAL A 74 0.46 0.51 2.66
N ALA A 75 -0.16 0.59 1.48
CA ALA A 75 -1.27 1.53 1.24
C ALA A 75 -2.48 1.26 2.16
N VAL A 76 -2.82 -0.01 2.37
CA VAL A 76 -3.90 -0.43 3.30
C VAL A 76 -3.55 -0.09 4.75
N GLU A 77 -2.32 -0.38 5.19
CA GLU A 77 -1.86 -0.02 6.55
C GLU A 77 -1.93 1.50 6.80
N VAL A 78 -1.53 2.30 5.81
CA VAL A 78 -1.63 3.77 5.88
C VAL A 78 -3.10 4.22 5.98
N MET A 79 -3.98 3.64 5.18
CA MET A 79 -5.43 3.92 5.25
C MET A 79 -5.98 3.62 6.64
N ILE A 80 -5.67 2.44 7.20
CA ILE A 80 -6.12 2.03 8.54
C ILE A 80 -5.60 2.98 9.61
N ALA A 81 -4.31 3.30 9.57
CA ALA A 81 -3.70 4.25 10.50
C ALA A 81 -4.39 5.62 10.46
N LYS A 82 -4.70 6.12 9.25
CA LYS A 82 -5.42 7.39 9.07
C LYS A 82 -6.86 7.32 9.57
N ARG A 83 -7.59 6.24 9.29
CA ARG A 83 -8.96 6.02 9.81
C ARG A 83 -8.96 5.98 11.35
N ARG A 84 -8.02 5.26 11.97
CA ARG A 84 -7.83 5.21 13.43
C ARG A 84 -7.55 6.62 14.00
N ALA A 85 -6.65 7.38 13.36
CA ALA A 85 -6.35 8.75 13.78
C ALA A 85 -7.55 9.70 13.64
N ALA A 86 -8.35 9.57 12.58
CA ALA A 86 -9.57 10.36 12.39
C ALA A 86 -10.62 10.03 13.46
N ARG A 87 -10.81 8.75 13.81
CA ARG A 87 -11.72 8.33 14.88
C ARG A 87 -11.30 8.93 16.24
N ARG A 88 -10.01 8.87 16.58
CA ARG A 88 -9.49 9.47 17.82
C ARG A 88 -9.77 10.97 17.90
N ARG A 89 -9.54 11.71 16.81
CA ARG A 89 -9.81 13.16 16.74
C ARG A 89 -11.28 13.54 16.85
N ARG A 90 -12.21 12.65 16.49
CA ARG A 90 -13.66 12.87 16.62
C ARG A 90 -14.19 12.56 18.02
N ALA A 91 -13.43 11.79 18.81
CA ALA A 91 -13.78 11.41 20.17
C ALA A 91 -13.15 12.33 21.24
N SER A 92 -12.32 13.30 20.80
CA SER A 92 -11.76 14.39 21.62
C SER A 92 -12.63 15.64 21.44
#